data_AF-A0A936ZSR8-F1
#
_entry.id   AF-A0A936ZSR8-F1
#
_cell.length_a   1.000
_cell.length_b   1.000
_cell.length_c   1.000
_cell.angle_alpha   90.00
_cell.angle_beta   90.00
_cell.angle_gamma   90.00
#
_symmetry.space_group_name_H-M   'P 1'
#
loop_
_entity.id
_entity.type
_entity.pdbx_description
1 polymer ?
#
loop_
_entity_poly.entity_id
_entity_poly.type
_entity_poly.pdbx_seq_one_letter_code
_entity_poly.pdbx_strand_id
1 'polypeptide(L)'
;MAQDIRELLKQDKQLPSERINEGHQERFMDRLDKELPIKATKSVNYSWLKIAASIVVILSVSLMTFNQFQNKVPDTTDIVDNTEIKNATVLLNKQSSPLAEISPKYEEMENNVLTLIKVKLSQITIDDTNRELVESFMVRLKNLDIEYQSLNKELMEVGPNQQSVEAMIENLKLRLSLLNRLNDKLKELEKITNESYDEIQA
;
A
#
# COMPACT_ATOMS: atom_id res chain seq x y z
N MET A 1 76.09 24.53 -10.55
CA MET A 1 76.92 23.83 -11.56
C MET A 1 76.55 22.37 -11.49
N ALA A 2 75.93 21.82 -12.54
CA ALA A 2 75.58 20.40 -12.58
C ALA A 2 76.86 19.62 -12.89
N GLN A 3 77.26 18.71 -12.00
CA GLN A 3 78.36 17.79 -12.27
C GLN A 3 77.87 16.74 -13.27
N ASP A 4 78.60 16.57 -14.38
CA ASP A 4 78.27 15.56 -15.38
C ASP A 4 78.58 14.17 -14.81
N ILE A 5 77.52 13.38 -14.64
CA ILE A 5 77.56 12.01 -14.13
C ILE A 5 78.50 11.12 -14.96
N ARG A 6 78.66 11.44 -16.25
CA ARG A 6 79.54 10.72 -17.17
C ARG A 6 81.01 10.96 -16.87
N GLU A 7 81.36 12.11 -16.30
CA GLU A 7 82.72 12.41 -15.83
C GLU A 7 83.01 11.75 -14.48
N LEU A 8 82.03 11.76 -13.57
CA LEU A 8 82.13 11.07 -12.27
C LEU A 8 82.34 9.56 -12.45
N LEU A 9 81.59 8.91 -13.35
CA LEU A 9 81.74 7.49 -13.66
C LEU A 9 83.08 7.15 -14.36
N LYS A 10 83.67 8.11 -15.09
CA LYS A 10 84.99 7.91 -15.71
C LYS A 10 86.12 7.99 -14.69
N GLN A 11 85.95 8.75 -13.61
CA GLN A 11 86.88 8.82 -12.49
C GLN A 11 86.78 7.59 -11.58
N ASP A 12 85.57 7.06 -11.40
CA ASP A 12 85.27 5.95 -10.48
C ASP A 12 85.40 4.56 -11.16
N LYS A 13 86.55 4.30 -11.80
CA LYS A 13 86.84 3.01 -12.47
C LYS A 13 87.11 1.85 -11.50
N GLN A 14 87.06 2.08 -10.20
CA GLN A 14 87.31 1.05 -9.21
C GLN A 14 85.98 0.41 -8.83
N LEU A 15 85.80 -0.85 -9.22
CA LEU A 15 84.69 -1.64 -8.70
C LEU A 15 84.84 -1.69 -7.17
N PRO A 16 83.84 -1.26 -6.38
CA PRO A 16 83.94 -1.34 -4.94
C PRO A 16 84.19 -2.80 -4.54
N SER A 17 85.28 -3.06 -3.83
CA SER A 17 85.69 -4.41 -3.39
C SER A 17 84.83 -4.96 -2.24
N GLU A 18 83.85 -4.19 -1.80
CA GLU A 18 83.00 -4.51 -0.67
C GLU A 18 81.97 -5.56 -1.08
N ARG A 19 82.14 -6.76 -0.53
CA ARG A 19 81.20 -7.85 -0.74
C ARG A 19 79.90 -7.50 -0.02
N ILE A 20 78.78 -7.71 -0.72
CA ILE A 20 77.45 -7.49 -0.16
C ILE A 20 77.30 -8.34 1.11
N ASN A 21 76.86 -7.71 2.21
CA ASN A 21 76.60 -8.40 3.47
C ASN A 21 75.61 -9.56 3.29
N GLU A 22 75.84 -10.67 4.01
CA GLU A 22 74.95 -11.83 4.00
C GLU A 22 73.49 -11.40 4.36
N GLY A 23 72.52 -12.06 3.71
CA GLY A 23 71.09 -11.74 3.85
C GLY A 23 70.61 -10.50 3.08
N HIS A 24 71.44 -9.88 2.23
CA HIS A 24 71.00 -8.73 1.42
C HIS A 24 69.85 -9.07 0.46
N GLN A 25 69.88 -10.25 -0.17
CA GLN A 25 68.82 -10.69 -1.07
C GLN A 25 67.47 -10.82 -0.34
N GLU A 26 67.48 -11.38 0.87
CA GLU A 26 66.28 -11.52 1.68
C GLU A 26 65.72 -10.15 2.11
N ARG A 27 66.59 -9.25 2.61
CA ARG A 27 66.20 -7.87 2.92
C ARG A 27 65.68 -7.10 1.70
N PHE A 28 66.20 -7.40 0.51
CA PHE A 28 65.71 -6.82 -0.74
C PHE A 28 64.33 -7.35 -1.10
N MET A 29 64.11 -8.66 -1.00
CA MET A 29 62.80 -9.28 -1.26
C MET A 29 61.73 -8.78 -0.29
N ASP A 30 62.05 -8.68 1.01
CA ASP A 30 61.13 -8.11 2.01
C ASP A 30 60.72 -6.67 1.68
N ARG A 31 61.67 -5.86 1.22
CA ARG A 31 61.36 -4.48 0.76
C ARG A 31 60.57 -4.51 -0.55
N LEU A 32 60.87 -5.43 -1.47
CA LEU A 32 60.18 -5.54 -2.74
C LEU A 32 58.70 -5.93 -2.54
N ASP A 33 58.43 -6.94 -1.73
CA ASP A 33 57.07 -7.39 -1.41
C ASP A 33 56.28 -6.31 -0.67
N LYS A 34 56.96 -5.54 0.19
CA LYS A 34 56.35 -4.41 0.88
C LYS A 34 55.97 -3.26 -0.07
N GLU A 35 56.82 -2.96 -1.05
CA GLU A 35 56.62 -1.83 -1.98
C GLU A 35 55.76 -2.22 -3.19
N LEU A 36 55.68 -3.50 -3.55
CA LEU A 36 54.90 -4.02 -4.68
C LEU A 36 53.95 -5.16 -4.25
N PRO A 37 52.97 -4.91 -3.37
CA PRO A 37 52.03 -5.96 -2.98
C PRO A 37 51.21 -6.41 -4.19
N ILE A 38 51.36 -7.67 -4.61
CA ILE A 38 50.48 -8.30 -5.60
C ILE A 38 49.11 -8.44 -4.94
N LYS A 39 48.24 -7.44 -5.14
CA LYS A 39 46.88 -7.48 -4.61
C LYS A 39 46.11 -8.58 -5.32
N ALA A 40 45.81 -9.66 -4.62
CA ALA A 40 44.82 -10.62 -5.07
C ALA A 40 43.52 -9.86 -5.36
N THR A 41 43.10 -9.83 -6.63
CA THR A 41 41.82 -9.23 -6.99
C THR A 41 40.72 -10.12 -6.43
N LYS A 42 40.20 -9.73 -5.27
CA LYS A 42 39.11 -10.43 -4.61
C LYS A 42 37.89 -10.37 -5.54
N SER A 43 37.52 -11.49 -6.15
CA SER A 43 36.32 -11.57 -6.97
C SER A 43 35.12 -11.39 -6.06
N VAL A 44 34.51 -10.21 -6.08
CA VAL A 44 33.30 -9.94 -5.31
C VAL A 44 32.14 -10.63 -5.99
N ASN A 45 31.51 -11.58 -5.30
CA ASN A 45 30.34 -12.27 -5.81
C ASN A 45 29.10 -11.39 -5.57
N TYR A 46 28.58 -10.77 -6.64
CA TYR A 46 27.40 -9.91 -6.62
C TYR A 46 26.06 -10.66 -6.57
N SER A 47 26.04 -11.91 -6.10
CA SER A 47 24.80 -12.69 -6.02
C SER A 47 23.74 -12.02 -5.13
N TRP A 48 24.15 -11.23 -4.13
CA TRP A 48 23.25 -10.42 -3.30
C TRP A 48 22.50 -9.33 -4.09
N LEU A 49 23.08 -8.79 -5.17
CA LEU A 49 22.40 -7.81 -6.03
C LEU A 49 21.25 -8.44 -6.81
N LYS A 50 21.32 -9.74 -7.13
CA LYS A 50 20.20 -10.45 -7.80
C LYS A 50 18.97 -10.54 -6.88
N ILE A 51 19.19 -10.76 -5.59
CA ILE A 51 18.15 -10.80 -4.56
C ILE A 51 17.58 -9.40 -4.33
N ALA A 52 18.44 -8.39 -4.24
CA ALA A 52 18.00 -7.00 -4.12
C ALA A 52 17.15 -6.56 -5.33
N ALA A 53 17.58 -6.91 -6.56
CA ALA A 53 16.85 -6.58 -7.78
C ALA A 53 15.45 -7.22 -7.82
N SER A 54 15.29 -8.48 -7.39
CA SER A 54 13.95 -9.10 -7.33
C SER A 54 13.03 -8.43 -6.31
N ILE A 55 13.57 -8.02 -5.16
CA ILE A 55 12.77 -7.32 -4.13
C ILE A 55 12.32 -5.95 -4.64
N VAL A 56 13.21 -5.20 -5.31
CA VAL A 56 12.87 -3.89 -5.89
C VAL A 56 11.78 -4.04 -6.95
N VAL A 57 11.86 -5.03 -7.85
CA VAL A 57 10.82 -5.26 -8.87
C VAL A 57 9.47 -5.59 -8.24
N ILE A 58 9.44 -6.47 -7.24
CA ILE A 58 8.19 -6.81 -6.53
C ILE A 58 7.62 -5.56 -5.85
N LEU A 59 8.43 -4.79 -5.12
CA LEU A 59 7.98 -3.57 -4.46
C LEU A 59 7.49 -2.51 -5.46
N SER A 60 8.17 -2.33 -6.59
CA SER A 60 7.73 -1.40 -7.63
C SER A 60 6.39 -1.81 -8.23
N VAL A 61 6.20 -3.08 -8.54
CA VAL A 61 4.91 -3.59 -9.05
C VAL A 61 3.83 -3.47 -7.98
N SER A 62 4.12 -3.86 -6.73
CA SER A 62 3.18 -3.73 -5.61
C SER A 62 2.75 -2.27 -5.41
N LEU A 63 3.68 -1.32 -5.35
CA LEU A 63 3.38 0.11 -5.22
C LEU A 63 2.60 0.65 -6.43
N MET A 64 2.95 0.22 -7.65
CA MET A 64 2.25 0.63 -8.87
C MET A 64 0.80 0.12 -8.88
N THR A 65 0.58 -1.16 -8.56
CA THR A 65 -0.77 -1.74 -8.46
C THR A 65 -1.58 -1.15 -7.31
N PHE A 66 -0.94 -0.85 -6.18
CA PHE A 66 -1.58 -0.23 -5.02
C PHE A 66 -2.05 1.19 -5.31
N ASN A 67 -1.19 2.02 -5.92
CA ASN A 67 -1.56 3.37 -6.34
C ASN A 67 -2.67 3.36 -7.40
N GLN A 68 -2.65 2.41 -8.34
CA GLN A 68 -3.72 2.30 -9.34
C GLN A 68 -5.06 1.80 -8.75
N PHE A 69 -5.01 1.03 -7.66
CA PHE A 69 -6.19 0.55 -6.94
C PHE A 69 -6.78 1.63 -5.99
N GLN A 70 -5.94 2.51 -5.43
CA GLN A 70 -6.41 3.66 -4.65
C GLN A 70 -6.97 4.80 -5.52
N ASN A 71 -6.40 5.04 -6.71
CA ASN A 71 -6.77 6.17 -7.58
C ASN A 71 -8.06 5.96 -8.42
N LYS A 72 -8.95 5.04 -8.03
CA LYS A 72 -10.34 4.97 -8.56
C LYS A 72 -11.35 5.39 -7.51
N VAL A 73 -11.11 6.55 -6.93
CA VAL A 73 -12.14 7.42 -6.34
C VAL A 73 -12.16 8.67 -7.22
N PRO A 74 -13.26 8.98 -7.92
CA PRO A 74 -13.36 10.28 -8.59
C PRO A 74 -13.48 11.34 -7.50
N ASP A 75 -12.40 12.08 -7.28
CA ASP A 75 -12.39 13.33 -6.51
C ASP A 75 -13.25 14.35 -7.25
N THR A 76 -14.45 14.61 -6.72
CA THR A 76 -15.12 15.89 -6.88
C THR A 76 -15.16 16.55 -5.52
N THR A 77 -14.04 17.13 -5.11
CA THR A 77 -13.99 18.12 -4.02
C THR A 77 -13.85 19.50 -4.64
N ASP A 78 -14.99 20.15 -4.90
CA ASP A 78 -15.03 21.60 -4.86
C ASP A 78 -15.01 22.01 -3.39
N ILE A 79 -13.97 22.74 -3.01
CA ILE A 79 -13.77 23.29 -1.67
C ILE A 79 -14.64 24.55 -1.56
N VAL A 80 -15.67 24.52 -0.73
CA VAL A 80 -16.15 25.71 -0.03
C VAL A 80 -16.46 25.35 1.43
N ASP A 81 -15.81 26.13 2.28
CA ASP A 81 -15.86 26.19 3.73
C ASP A 81 -17.28 26.45 4.24
N ASN A 82 -17.81 25.52 5.04
CA ASN A 82 -18.67 25.81 6.18
C ASN A 82 -18.83 24.54 7.03
N THR A 83 -19.08 24.73 8.32
CA THR A 83 -19.32 23.69 9.33
C THR A 83 -20.42 22.71 8.89
N GLU A 84 -20.05 21.66 8.16
CA GLU A 84 -21.01 20.69 7.62
C GLU A 84 -20.89 19.36 8.36
N ILE A 85 -22.00 18.98 8.99
CA ILE A 85 -22.27 17.62 9.43
C ILE A 85 -22.06 16.70 8.22
N LYS A 86 -20.95 15.97 8.19
CA LYS A 86 -20.63 15.01 7.14
C LYS A 86 -21.51 13.78 7.34
N ASN A 87 -22.73 13.83 6.85
CA ASN A 87 -23.60 12.65 6.84
C ASN A 87 -22.92 11.54 6.03
N ALA A 88 -22.97 10.31 6.52
CA ALA A 88 -22.42 9.18 5.79
C ALA A 88 -23.15 9.03 4.45
N THR A 89 -22.41 9.13 3.35
CA THR A 89 -22.94 8.90 2.00
C THR A 89 -22.14 7.80 1.32
N VAL A 90 -22.87 6.86 0.72
CA VAL A 90 -22.29 5.83 -0.15
C VAL A 90 -23.01 5.95 -1.49
N LEU A 91 -22.24 6.09 -2.56
CA LEU A 91 -22.78 6.11 -3.92
C LEU A 91 -23.27 4.70 -4.27
N LEU A 92 -24.58 4.49 -4.13
CA LEU A 92 -25.26 3.28 -4.58
C LEU A 92 -25.62 3.46 -6.05
N ASN A 93 -24.75 3.00 -6.94
CA ASN A 93 -25.01 3.07 -8.38
C ASN A 93 -26.09 2.04 -8.75
N LYS A 94 -27.33 2.50 -8.96
CA LYS A 94 -28.39 1.67 -9.51
C LYS A 94 -28.20 1.59 -11.04
N GLN A 95 -27.49 0.57 -11.50
CA GLN A 95 -27.52 0.19 -12.92
C GLN A 95 -28.89 -0.42 -13.28
N SER A 96 -29.13 -0.71 -14.57
CA SER A 96 -30.28 -1.52 -15.01
C SER A 96 -30.35 -2.78 -14.15
N SER A 97 -31.43 -2.92 -13.37
CA SER A 97 -31.59 -4.02 -12.43
C SER A 97 -32.29 -5.19 -13.10
N PRO A 98 -31.66 -6.38 -13.20
CA PRO A 98 -32.28 -7.60 -13.66
C PRO A 98 -33.50 -7.98 -12.82
N LEU A 99 -33.54 -7.58 -11.54
CA LEU A 99 -34.70 -7.80 -10.69
C LEU A 99 -35.95 -7.13 -11.26
N ALA A 100 -35.80 -5.94 -11.86
CA ALA A 100 -36.90 -5.24 -12.51
C ALA A 100 -37.31 -5.89 -13.84
N GLU A 101 -36.35 -6.42 -14.59
CA GLU A 101 -36.64 -7.16 -15.84
C GLU A 101 -37.35 -8.50 -15.58
N ILE A 102 -37.10 -9.13 -14.43
CA ILE A 102 -37.73 -10.40 -14.04
C ILE A 102 -39.19 -10.20 -13.62
N SER A 103 -39.47 -9.23 -12.74
CA SER A 103 -40.83 -9.00 -12.25
C SER A 103 -40.99 -7.62 -11.60
N PRO A 104 -42.14 -6.95 -11.79
CA PRO A 104 -42.48 -5.71 -11.07
C PRO A 104 -42.39 -5.83 -9.55
N LYS A 105 -42.68 -7.02 -8.99
CA LYS A 105 -42.62 -7.27 -7.55
C LYS A 105 -41.19 -7.21 -7.00
N TYR A 106 -40.22 -7.70 -7.77
CA TYR A 106 -38.81 -7.66 -7.36
C TYR A 106 -38.23 -6.25 -7.48
N GLU A 107 -38.64 -5.49 -8.51
CA GLU A 107 -38.30 -4.07 -8.63
C GLU A 107 -38.77 -3.26 -7.41
N GLU A 108 -40.03 -3.44 -7.02
CA GLU A 108 -40.61 -2.73 -5.88
C GLU A 108 -39.84 -3.03 -4.60
N MET A 109 -39.52 -4.30 -4.36
CA MET A 109 -38.74 -4.72 -3.20
C MET A 109 -37.35 -4.09 -3.18
N GLU A 110 -36.63 -4.13 -4.29
CA GLU A 110 -35.30 -3.53 -4.41
C GLU A 110 -35.35 -2.02 -4.16
N ASN A 111 -36.26 -1.31 -4.82
CA ASN A 111 -36.44 0.13 -4.66
C ASN A 111 -36.75 0.51 -3.21
N ASN A 112 -37.63 -0.24 -2.56
CA ASN A 112 -37.97 -0.04 -1.15
C ASN A 112 -36.73 -0.24 -0.25
N VAL A 113 -35.95 -1.30 -0.48
CA VAL A 113 -34.72 -1.54 0.31
C VAL A 113 -33.66 -0.48 0.06
N LEU A 114 -33.40 -0.10 -1.19
CA LEU A 114 -32.44 0.96 -1.51
C LEU A 114 -32.85 2.30 -0.88
N THR A 115 -34.15 2.60 -0.86
CA THR A 115 -34.68 3.79 -0.18
C THR A 115 -34.43 3.71 1.32
N LEU A 116 -34.71 2.56 1.95
CA LEU A 116 -34.44 2.36 3.37
C LEU A 116 -32.95 2.49 3.71
N ILE A 117 -32.06 1.96 2.87
CA ILE A 117 -30.61 2.10 3.02
C ILE A 117 -30.21 3.58 2.97
N LYS A 118 -30.72 4.35 1.99
CA LYS A 118 -30.44 5.79 1.87
C LYS A 118 -30.90 6.56 3.10
N VAL A 119 -32.11 6.26 3.61
CA VAL A 119 -32.64 6.88 4.84
C VAL A 119 -31.73 6.58 6.03
N LYS A 120 -31.32 5.32 6.22
CA LYS A 120 -30.40 4.93 7.31
C LYS A 120 -29.05 5.62 7.21
N LEU A 121 -28.49 5.73 6.01
CA LEU A 121 -27.23 6.45 5.78
C LEU A 121 -27.35 7.93 6.12
N SER A 122 -28.45 8.59 5.75
CA SER A 122 -28.68 10.01 6.08
C SER A 122 -28.84 10.28 7.58
N GLN A 123 -29.14 9.26 8.38
CA GLN A 123 -29.25 9.36 9.84
C GLN A 123 -27.90 9.21 10.55
N ILE A 124 -26.85 8.77 9.85
CA ILE A 124 -25.53 8.57 10.43
C ILE A 124 -24.73 9.87 10.31
N THR A 125 -24.51 10.52 11.45
CA THR A 125 -23.65 11.70 11.59
C THR A 125 -22.22 11.27 11.90
N ILE A 126 -21.25 11.79 11.14
CA ILE A 126 -19.84 11.50 11.35
C ILE A 126 -19.18 12.63 12.15
N ASP A 127 -18.51 12.27 13.23
CA ASP A 127 -17.69 13.15 14.06
C ASP A 127 -16.34 12.49 14.39
N ASP A 128 -15.44 13.21 15.06
CA ASP A 128 -14.10 12.70 15.36
C ASP A 128 -14.09 11.46 16.27
N THR A 129 -15.12 11.27 17.09
CA THR A 129 -15.22 10.14 18.03
C THR A 129 -15.69 8.86 17.36
N ASN A 130 -16.55 8.99 16.35
CA ASN A 130 -17.19 7.86 15.69
C ASN A 130 -16.62 7.55 14.29
N ARG A 131 -15.76 8.43 13.75
CA ARG A 131 -15.25 8.36 12.37
C ARG A 131 -14.67 7.01 12.00
N GLU A 132 -13.76 6.48 12.83
CA GLU A 132 -13.09 5.20 12.54
C GLU A 132 -14.09 4.03 12.50
N LEU A 133 -15.04 4.01 13.43
CA LEU A 133 -16.11 3.02 13.47
C LEU A 133 -16.96 3.11 12.20
N VAL A 134 -17.45 4.30 11.86
CA VAL A 134 -18.29 4.51 10.67
C VAL A 134 -17.53 4.11 9.40
N GLU A 135 -16.27 4.53 9.25
CA GLU A 135 -15.43 4.22 8.09
C GLU A 135 -15.27 2.70 7.90
N SER A 136 -15.02 1.96 8.98
CA SER A 136 -14.89 0.50 8.92
C SER A 136 -16.16 -0.21 8.42
N PHE A 137 -17.35 0.32 8.76
CA PHE A 137 -18.63 -0.18 8.28
C PHE A 137 -18.90 0.26 6.84
N MET A 138 -18.52 1.48 6.45
CA MET A 138 -18.66 1.96 5.07
C MET A 138 -17.83 1.14 4.08
N VAL A 139 -16.62 0.72 4.46
CA VAL A 139 -15.80 -0.20 3.64
C VAL A 139 -16.51 -1.53 3.40
N ARG A 140 -17.12 -2.12 4.43
CA ARG A 140 -17.88 -3.37 4.29
C ARG A 140 -19.13 -3.17 3.42
N LEU A 141 -19.82 -2.05 3.57
CA LEU A 141 -20.99 -1.70 2.77
C LEU A 141 -20.62 -1.54 1.29
N LYS A 142 -19.45 -0.94 0.99
CA LYS A 142 -18.91 -0.82 -0.36
C LYS A 142 -18.59 -2.19 -0.97
N ASN A 143 -18.04 -3.12 -0.21
CA ASN A 143 -17.78 -4.48 -0.70
C ASN A 143 -19.08 -5.21 -1.07
N LEU A 144 -20.12 -5.07 -0.25
CA LEU A 144 -21.45 -5.59 -0.57
C LEU A 144 -22.03 -4.92 -1.83
N ASP A 145 -21.76 -3.62 -2.05
CA ASP A 145 -22.16 -2.92 -3.28
C ASP A 145 -21.51 -3.51 -4.54
N ILE A 146 -20.20 -3.72 -4.48
CA ILE A 146 -19.44 -4.35 -5.57
C ILE A 146 -19.97 -5.75 -5.89
N GLU A 147 -20.24 -6.56 -4.87
CA GLU A 147 -20.77 -7.91 -5.05
C GLU A 147 -22.15 -7.91 -5.73
N TYR A 148 -23.04 -7.02 -5.32
CA TYR A 148 -24.35 -6.87 -5.98
C TYR A 148 -24.22 -6.43 -7.44
N GLN A 149 -23.31 -5.50 -7.74
CA GLN A 149 -23.04 -5.10 -9.14
C GLN A 149 -22.49 -6.28 -9.95
N SER A 150 -21.68 -7.15 -9.35
CA SER A 150 -21.21 -8.38 -9.99
C SER A 150 -22.35 -9.35 -10.28
N LEU A 151 -23.24 -9.58 -9.30
CA LEU A 151 -24.43 -10.42 -9.47
C LEU A 151 -25.39 -9.83 -10.51
N ASN A 152 -25.54 -8.51 -10.53
CA ASN A 152 -26.31 -7.77 -11.53
C ASN A 152 -25.80 -8.08 -12.94
N LYS A 153 -24.48 -7.96 -13.12
CA LYS A 153 -23.84 -8.25 -14.40
C LYS A 153 -24.01 -9.72 -14.82
N GLU A 154 -23.81 -10.66 -13.89
CA GLU A 154 -23.99 -12.09 -14.15
C GLU A 154 -25.42 -12.40 -14.63
N LEU A 155 -26.43 -11.84 -13.97
CA LEU A 155 -27.84 -12.01 -14.35
C LEU A 155 -28.16 -11.43 -15.73
N MET A 156 -27.50 -10.34 -16.12
CA MET A 156 -27.64 -9.77 -17.47
C MET A 156 -26.95 -10.63 -18.55
N GLU A 157 -25.78 -11.21 -18.25
CA GLU A 157 -24.99 -11.98 -19.21
C GLU A 157 -25.47 -13.42 -19.38
N VAL A 158 -25.81 -14.10 -18.28
CA VAL A 158 -26.20 -15.51 -18.25
C VAL A 158 -27.72 -15.68 -18.32
N GLY A 159 -28.46 -14.62 -18.02
CA GLY A 159 -29.91 -14.63 -17.91
C GLY A 159 -30.40 -14.90 -16.48
N PRO A 160 -31.70 -14.68 -16.22
CA PRO A 160 -32.25 -14.75 -14.88
C PRO A 160 -32.16 -16.17 -14.33
N ASN A 161 -31.41 -16.33 -13.24
CA ASN A 161 -31.33 -17.58 -12.50
C ASN A 161 -31.72 -17.33 -11.03
N GLN A 162 -32.42 -18.31 -10.43
CA GLN A 162 -32.98 -18.17 -9.09
C GLN A 162 -31.89 -17.95 -8.03
N GLN A 163 -30.71 -18.55 -8.19
CA GLN A 163 -29.62 -18.47 -7.22
C GLN A 163 -29.03 -17.06 -7.16
N SER A 164 -28.77 -16.42 -8.30
CA SER A 164 -28.26 -15.06 -8.36
C SER A 164 -29.31 -14.04 -7.88
N VAL A 165 -30.60 -14.27 -8.16
CA VAL A 165 -31.70 -13.45 -7.60
C VAL A 165 -31.72 -13.54 -6.07
N GLU A 166 -31.62 -14.76 -5.53
CA GLU A 166 -31.59 -14.98 -4.09
C GLU A 166 -30.35 -14.35 -3.43
N ALA A 167 -29.18 -14.51 -4.06
CA ALA A 167 -27.93 -13.88 -3.61
C ALA A 167 -28.00 -12.35 -3.64
N MET A 168 -28.62 -11.74 -4.66
CA MET A 168 -28.84 -10.29 -4.69
C MET A 168 -29.73 -9.83 -3.54
N ILE A 169 -30.84 -10.54 -3.28
CA ILE A 169 -31.74 -10.24 -2.18
C ILE A 169 -31.03 -10.41 -0.83
N GLU A 170 -30.21 -11.44 -0.68
CA GLU A 170 -29.40 -11.67 0.52
C GLU A 170 -28.38 -10.55 0.73
N ASN A 171 -27.67 -10.13 -0.32
CA ASN A 171 -26.75 -9.00 -0.25
C ASN A 171 -27.46 -7.73 0.24
N LEU A 172 -28.63 -7.40 -0.30
CA LEU A 172 -29.44 -6.27 0.16
C LEU A 172 -29.81 -6.37 1.66
N LYS A 173 -30.19 -7.58 2.13
CA LYS A 173 -30.46 -7.84 3.55
C LYS A 173 -29.21 -7.66 4.42
N LEU A 174 -28.05 -8.12 3.95
CA LEU A 174 -26.77 -7.97 4.65
C LEU A 174 -26.40 -6.49 4.83
N ARG A 175 -26.61 -5.65 3.80
CA ARG A 175 -26.39 -4.21 3.90
C ARG A 175 -27.25 -3.56 4.98
N LEU A 176 -28.53 -3.92 5.05
CA LEU A 176 -29.43 -3.43 6.09
C LEU A 176 -29.01 -3.89 7.49
N SER A 177 -28.64 -5.16 7.63
CA SER A 177 -28.13 -5.70 8.90
C SER A 177 -26.88 -4.96 9.36
N LEU A 178 -25.97 -4.68 8.45
CA LEU A 178 -24.74 -3.93 8.71
C LEU A 178 -25.04 -2.50 9.19
N LEU A 179 -25.96 -1.80 8.54
CA LEU A 179 -26.38 -0.45 8.94
C LEU A 179 -27.11 -0.43 10.29
N ASN A 180 -27.93 -1.43 10.58
CA ASN A 180 -28.56 -1.56 11.90
C ASN A 180 -27.52 -1.71 13.00
N ARG A 181 -26.54 -2.59 12.79
CA ARG A 181 -25.45 -2.81 13.75
C ARG A 181 -24.60 -1.56 13.94
N LEU A 182 -24.34 -0.79 12.87
CA LEU A 182 -23.65 0.49 12.99
C LEU A 182 -24.44 1.45 13.88
N ASN A 183 -25.74 1.60 13.62
CA ASN A 183 -26.60 2.47 14.42
C ASN A 183 -26.63 2.07 15.90
N ASP A 184 -26.70 0.77 16.20
CA ASP A 184 -26.66 0.28 17.59
C ASP A 184 -25.32 0.61 18.27
N LYS A 185 -24.20 0.48 17.53
CA LYS A 185 -22.88 0.82 18.04
C LYS A 185 -22.68 2.32 18.24
N LEU A 186 -23.26 3.16 17.39
CA LEU A 186 -23.24 4.62 17.57
C LEU A 186 -24.02 5.04 18.81
N LYS A 187 -25.20 4.45 19.06
CA LYS A 187 -25.97 4.68 20.30
C LYS A 187 -25.23 4.25 21.56
N GLU A 188 -24.55 3.10 21.49
CA GLU A 188 -23.72 2.61 22.60
C GLU A 188 -22.59 3.59 22.90
N LEU A 189 -21.92 4.11 21.86
CA LEU A 189 -20.85 5.09 21.99
C LEU A 189 -21.35 6.41 22.59
N GLU A 190 -22.48 6.94 22.11
CA GLU A 190 -23.10 8.17 22.64
C GLU A 190 -23.47 8.03 24.13
N LYS A 191 -23.98 6.86 24.53
CA LYS A 191 -24.29 6.58 25.93
C LYS A 191 -23.04 6.61 26.81
N ILE A 192 -21.96 5.96 26.38
CA ILE A 192 -20.69 5.91 27.12
C ILE A 192 -20.10 7.32 27.29
N THR A 193 -20.15 8.14 26.25
CA THR A 193 -19.64 9.52 26.31
C THR A 193 -20.43 10.39 27.28
N ASN A 194 -21.75 10.21 27.37
CA ASN A 194 -22.61 10.97 28.27
C ASN A 194 -22.45 10.52 29.73
N GLU A 195 -22.42 9.21 30.00
CA GLU A 195 -22.22 8.68 31.36
C GLU A 195 -20.84 9.05 31.93
N SER A 196 -19.79 9.04 31.10
CA SER A 196 -18.45 9.46 31.51
C SER A 196 -18.36 10.95 31.84
N TYR A 197 -19.23 11.80 31.28
CA TYR A 197 -19.24 13.23 31.57
C TYR A 197 -19.89 13.52 32.93
N ASP A 198 -20.96 12.79 33.28
CA ASP A 198 -21.67 12.96 34.55
C ASP A 198 -20.81 12.52 35.76
N GLU A 199 -19.97 11.48 35.61
CA GLU A 199 -19.05 11.03 36.68
C GLU A 199 -17.88 12.00 36.94
N ILE A 200 -17.47 12.81 35.95
CA ILE A 200 -16.38 13.79 36.10
C ILE A 200 -16.87 15.08 36.78
N GLN A 201 -18.18 15.36 36.73
CA GLN A 201 -18.77 16.57 37.33
C GLN A 201 -19.41 16.35 38.71
N ALA A 202 -19.49 15.11 39.18
CA ALA A 202 -19.97 14.73 40.51
C ALA A 202 -18.84 14.68 41.54
#